data_AF-A0A350T565-F1
#
_entry.id   AF-A0A350T565-F1
#
_cell.length_a   1.000
_cell.length_b   1.000
_cell.length_c   1.000
_cell.angle_alpha   90.00
_cell.angle_beta   90.00
_cell.angle_gamma   90.00
#
_symmetry.space_group_name_H-M   'P 1'
#
loop_
_entity.id
_entity.type
_entity.pdbx_description
1 polymer ?
#
loop_
_entity_poly.entity_id
_entity_poly.type
_entity_poly.pdbx_seq_one_letter_code
_entity_poly.pdbx_strand_id
1 'polypeptide(L)'
;MATFVAPILTILAIAIVGAGIFSRQFLDTVLWMLSPLLFILNLVFQAIILIMAALAYIILTPIVWLIGTRDPISRTVATPGLTDQRGELDQLGGRAFQVPDPIRYLVAALVLLALFTLLTKFVFRRRRRERVAVEEERESILDWDDLLGSLGARLRSLFRRDSEEPADPLAHLRGDPRWQYTVAIREAWRRLEHRGAALGRGRRPAETADEYRPGISARLDPGPTSDAVTTMTDRYRDARYSGEPASKEDADQAERAWRTIDQLNQRHQ
;
A
#
# COMPACT_ATOMS: atom_id res chain seq x y z
N MET A 1 10.64 75.66 8.28
CA MET A 1 10.99 74.36 8.91
C MET A 1 9.88 73.32 8.73
N ALA A 2 8.61 73.60 9.05
CA ALA A 2 7.51 72.63 8.97
C ALA A 2 7.22 72.06 7.57
N THR A 3 7.44 72.83 6.49
CA THR A 3 7.16 72.43 5.10
C THR A 3 8.12 71.36 4.55
N PHE A 4 9.35 71.27 5.06
CA PHE A 4 10.31 70.24 4.65
C PHE A 4 10.18 68.94 5.43
N VAL A 5 9.55 68.99 6.61
CA VAL A 5 9.35 67.81 7.47
C VAL A 5 8.25 66.91 6.92
N ALA A 6 7.19 67.49 6.35
CA ALA A 6 6.08 66.74 5.78
C ALA A 6 6.51 65.72 4.70
N PRO A 7 7.22 66.09 3.60
CA PRO A 7 7.60 65.14 2.56
C PRO A 7 8.58 64.06 3.06
N ILE A 8 9.46 64.41 4.00
CA ILE A 8 10.40 63.45 4.62
C ILE A 8 9.62 62.39 5.40
N LEU A 9 8.63 62.80 6.20
CA LEU A 9 7.78 61.87 6.94
C LEU A 9 6.95 60.99 5.99
N THR A 10 6.46 61.51 4.88
CA THR A 10 5.71 60.72 3.90
C THR A 10 6.58 59.67 3.22
N ILE A 11 7.80 60.04 2.79
CA ILE A 11 8.75 59.11 2.18
C ILE A 11 9.17 58.05 3.20
N LEU A 12 9.42 58.45 4.45
CA LEU A 12 9.75 57.52 5.54
C LEU A 12 8.60 56.55 5.82
N ALA A 13 7.36 57.02 5.86
CA ALA A 13 6.18 56.18 6.04
C ALA A 13 6.02 55.17 4.88
N ILE A 14 6.20 55.61 3.64
CA ILE A 14 6.14 54.74 2.45
C ILE A 14 7.29 53.71 2.48
N ALA A 15 8.50 54.12 2.88
CA ALA A 15 9.65 53.24 3.01
C ALA A 15 9.45 52.20 4.13
N ILE A 16 8.85 52.58 5.25
CA ILE A 16 8.54 51.67 6.37
C ILE A 16 7.43 50.69 5.98
N VAL A 17 6.36 51.16 5.32
CA VAL A 17 5.27 50.29 4.83
C VAL A 17 5.79 49.36 3.73
N GLY A 18 6.57 49.86 2.79
CA GLY A 18 7.26 49.08 1.78
C GLY A 18 8.19 48.03 2.40
N ALA A 19 9.03 48.41 3.36
CA ALA A 19 9.91 47.49 4.08
C ALA A 19 9.14 46.49 4.96
N GLY A 20 7.94 46.82 5.43
CA GLY A 20 7.03 45.92 6.14
C GLY A 20 6.41 44.87 5.21
N ILE A 21 5.97 45.29 4.03
CA ILE A 21 5.45 44.42 2.95
C ILE A 21 6.57 43.54 2.36
N PHE A 22 7.79 44.07 2.26
CA PHE A 22 8.98 43.31 1.88
C PHE A 22 9.73 42.73 3.08
N SER A 23 9.14 42.74 4.27
CA SER A 23 9.78 42.10 5.41
C SER A 23 9.90 40.62 5.07
N ARG A 24 11.08 40.05 5.32
CA ARG A 24 11.33 38.62 5.06
C ARG A 24 10.22 37.76 5.67
N GLN A 25 9.66 38.17 6.80
CA GLN A 25 8.56 37.48 7.47
C GLN A 25 7.22 37.53 6.69
N PHE A 26 6.86 38.65 6.06
CA PHE A 26 5.68 38.70 5.19
C PHE A 26 5.88 37.86 3.94
N LEU A 27 7.07 37.96 3.32
CA LEU A 27 7.42 37.13 2.17
C LEU A 27 7.43 35.64 2.56
N ASP A 28 7.97 35.27 3.72
CA ASP A 28 7.98 33.90 4.22
C ASP A 28 6.55 33.40 4.48
N THR A 29 5.67 34.25 5.03
CA THR A 29 4.27 33.89 5.27
C THR A 29 3.51 33.70 3.94
N VAL A 30 3.66 34.64 3.00
CA VAL A 30 3.03 34.54 1.68
C VAL A 30 3.59 33.36 0.89
N LEU A 31 4.91 33.14 0.90
CA LEU A 31 5.56 32.00 0.25
C LEU A 31 5.19 30.68 0.91
N TRP A 32 4.96 30.66 2.23
CA TRP A 32 4.48 29.47 2.94
C TRP A 32 3.03 29.15 2.57
N MET A 33 2.16 30.17 2.46
CA MET A 33 0.79 30.02 1.96
C MET A 33 0.74 29.65 0.47
N LEU A 34 1.66 30.17 -0.35
CA LEU A 34 1.81 29.79 -1.75
C LEU A 34 2.57 28.46 -1.94
N SER A 35 3.30 27.97 -0.93
CA SER A 35 4.08 26.73 -0.99
C SER A 35 3.26 25.53 -1.49
N PRO A 36 2.03 25.27 -1.00
CA PRO A 36 1.21 24.20 -1.55
C PRO A 36 0.84 24.43 -3.03
N LEU A 37 0.52 25.67 -3.42
CA LEU A 37 0.20 26.00 -4.80
C LEU A 37 1.41 25.82 -5.74
N LEU A 38 2.58 26.31 -5.33
CA LEU A 38 3.84 26.15 -6.06
C LEU A 38 4.27 24.68 -6.13
N PHE A 39 4.00 23.89 -5.09
CA PHE A 39 4.25 22.45 -5.10
C PHE A 39 3.37 21.73 -6.14
N ILE A 40 2.07 22.04 -6.17
CA ILE A 40 1.14 21.47 -7.17
C ILE A 40 1.55 21.93 -8.57
N LEU A 41 1.87 23.20 -8.75
CA LEU A 41 2.33 23.74 -10.04
C LEU A 41 3.62 23.05 -10.52
N ASN A 42 4.60 22.87 -9.62
CA ASN A 42 5.82 22.15 -9.93
C ASN A 42 5.55 20.67 -10.26
N LEU A 43 4.65 20.01 -9.54
CA LEU A 43 4.24 18.63 -9.83
C LEU A 43 3.61 18.52 -11.22
N VAL A 44 2.70 19.43 -11.57
CA VAL A 44 2.07 19.49 -12.89
C VAL A 44 3.11 19.75 -13.98
N PHE A 45 4.00 20.73 -13.78
CA PHE A 45 5.07 21.04 -14.71
C PHE A 45 6.02 19.86 -14.92
N GLN A 46 6.40 19.17 -13.84
CA GLN A 46 7.24 17.98 -13.91
C GLN A 46 6.54 16.82 -14.62
N ALA A 47 5.24 16.63 -14.39
CA ALA A 47 4.43 15.64 -15.10
C ALA A 47 4.37 15.94 -16.60
N ILE A 48 4.18 17.21 -16.99
CA ILE A 48 4.20 17.64 -18.39
C ILE A 48 5.57 17.37 -19.02
N ILE A 49 6.67 17.74 -18.36
CA ILE A 49 8.02 17.46 -18.86
C ILE A 49 8.24 15.95 -19.04
N LEU A 50 7.81 15.13 -18.08
CA LEU A 50 7.95 13.67 -18.17
C LEU A 50 7.13 13.08 -19.32
N ILE A 51 5.89 13.53 -19.50
CA ILE A 51 5.06 13.13 -20.64
C ILE A 51 5.73 13.54 -21.95
N MET A 52 6.23 14.77 -22.04
CA MET A 52 6.96 15.24 -23.21
C MET A 52 8.24 14.44 -23.48
N ALA A 53 9.03 14.13 -22.44
CA ALA A 53 10.23 13.33 -22.56
C ALA A 53 9.91 11.89 -22.99
N ALA A 54 8.84 11.30 -22.45
CA ALA A 54 8.36 9.97 -22.85
C ALA A 54 7.88 9.97 -24.30
N LEU A 55 7.12 10.99 -24.71
CA LEU A 55 6.67 11.14 -26.08
C LEU A 55 7.85 11.34 -27.04
N ALA A 56 8.80 12.19 -26.68
CA ALA A 56 10.05 12.38 -27.42
C ALA A 56 10.82 11.06 -27.53
N TYR A 57 10.91 10.27 -26.47
CA TYR A 57 11.54 8.96 -26.50
C TYR A 57 10.82 7.99 -27.44
N ILE A 58 9.47 7.91 -27.37
CA ILE A 58 8.65 7.05 -28.23
C ILE A 58 8.78 7.44 -29.70
N ILE A 59 8.90 8.74 -30.01
CA ILE A 59 9.05 9.23 -31.39
C ILE A 59 10.49 9.08 -31.88
N LEU A 60 11.48 9.40 -31.05
CA LEU A 60 12.89 9.39 -31.44
C LEU A 60 13.43 7.97 -31.59
N THR A 61 12.96 7.01 -30.78
CA THR A 61 13.39 5.61 -30.85
C THR A 61 13.21 4.98 -32.23
N PRO A 62 12.02 5.01 -32.87
CA PRO A 62 11.83 4.46 -34.21
C PRO A 62 12.58 5.25 -35.29
N ILE A 63 12.76 6.57 -35.11
CA ILE A 63 13.54 7.40 -36.05
C ILE A 63 15.02 7.00 -36.01
N VAL A 64 15.60 6.89 -34.82
CA VAL A 64 16.98 6.46 -34.62
C VAL A 64 17.17 5.02 -35.10
N TRP A 65 16.21 4.14 -34.84
CA TRP A 65 16.22 2.78 -35.36
C TRP A 65 16.15 2.76 -36.90
N LEU A 66 15.27 3.55 -37.53
CA LEU A 66 15.12 3.64 -38.98
C LEU A 66 16.38 4.21 -39.67
N ILE A 67 17.06 5.17 -39.03
CA ILE A 67 18.31 5.74 -39.51
C ILE A 67 19.47 4.76 -39.29
N GLY A 68 19.56 4.12 -38.13
CA GLY A 68 20.62 3.15 -37.78
C GLY A 68 20.49 1.80 -38.48
N THR A 69 19.33 1.47 -39.05
CA THR A 69 19.13 0.28 -39.89
C THR A 69 19.72 0.46 -41.29
N ARG A 70 20.04 1.69 -41.70
CA ARG A 70 20.91 1.90 -42.84
C ARG A 70 22.32 1.82 -42.29
N ASP A 71 23.04 0.75 -42.63
CA ASP A 71 24.49 0.68 -42.42
C ASP A 71 25.07 2.06 -42.70
N PRO A 72 25.90 2.62 -41.81
CA PRO A 72 26.61 3.83 -42.16
C PRO A 72 27.31 3.50 -43.47
N ILE A 73 26.93 4.19 -44.55
CA ILE A 73 27.70 4.16 -45.79
C ILE A 73 28.99 4.85 -45.39
N SER A 74 29.89 4.05 -44.82
CA SER A 74 31.29 4.33 -44.62
C SER A 74 31.82 4.49 -46.03
N ARG A 75 31.60 5.68 -46.61
CA ARG A 75 32.44 6.15 -47.69
C ARG A 75 33.82 6.21 -47.06
N THR A 76 34.58 5.15 -47.27
CA THR A 76 36.02 5.11 -47.11
C THR A 76 36.57 6.16 -48.06
N VAL A 77 36.52 7.42 -47.65
CA VAL A 77 37.46 8.41 -48.16
C VAL A 77 38.78 7.91 -47.60
N ALA A 78 39.58 7.33 -48.48
CA ALA A 78 40.94 6.92 -48.17
C ALA A 78 41.72 8.20 -47.86
N THR A 79 41.69 8.63 -46.60
CA THR A 79 42.61 9.61 -46.06
C THR A 79 43.86 8.83 -45.62
N PRO A 80 45.00 8.98 -46.31
CA PRO A 80 46.21 8.33 -45.88
C PRO A 80 46.76 9.11 -44.67
N GLY A 81 46.94 8.40 -43.56
CA GLY A 81 47.67 8.87 -42.39
C GLY A 81 46.80 9.08 -41.16
N LEU A 82 47.27 8.54 -40.03
CA LEU A 82 46.72 8.58 -38.66
C LEU A 82 45.72 7.47 -38.29
N THR A 83 46.07 6.21 -38.55
CA THR A 83 45.22 5.03 -38.23
C THR A 83 45.69 4.19 -37.04
N ASP A 84 46.50 4.70 -36.10
CA ASP A 84 46.86 3.93 -34.90
C ASP A 84 46.12 4.34 -33.62
N GLN A 85 45.56 5.55 -33.53
CA GLN A 85 44.88 6.00 -32.29
C GLN A 85 43.37 5.76 -32.25
N ARG A 86 42.73 5.45 -33.38
CA ARG A 86 41.26 5.23 -33.42
C ARG A 86 40.86 3.78 -33.13
N GLY A 87 41.75 2.82 -33.39
CA GLY A 87 41.51 1.39 -33.11
C GLY A 87 41.44 1.06 -31.61
N GLU A 88 42.21 1.77 -30.76
CA GLU A 88 42.17 1.56 -29.31
C GLU A 88 40.93 2.19 -28.65
N LEU A 89 40.44 3.33 -29.17
CA LEU A 89 39.22 3.97 -28.65
C LEU A 89 37.95 3.18 -29.02
N ASP A 90 37.89 2.55 -30.20
CA ASP A 90 36.79 1.66 -30.58
C ASP A 90 36.83 0.30 -29.85
N GLN A 91 38.01 -0.19 -29.46
CA GLN A 91 38.11 -1.40 -28.61
C GLN A 91 37.73 -1.12 -27.14
N LEU A 92 37.85 0.13 -26.68
CA LEU A 92 37.36 0.56 -25.37
C LEU A 92 35.86 0.90 -25.39
N GLY A 93 35.34 1.44 -26.49
CA GLY A 93 33.91 1.73 -26.69
C GLY A 93 33.06 0.51 -27.08
N GLY A 94 33.62 -0.47 -27.78
CA GLY A 94 32.95 -1.72 -28.17
C GLY A 94 32.72 -2.72 -27.02
N ARG A 95 33.28 -2.43 -25.84
CA ARG A 95 32.93 -3.08 -24.56
C ARG A 95 31.96 -2.25 -23.73
N ALA A 96 31.33 -1.21 -24.28
CA ALA A 96 30.11 -0.65 -23.72
C ALA A 96 28.99 -1.67 -23.94
N PHE A 97 28.93 -2.62 -23.02
CA PHE A 97 27.91 -3.65 -22.83
C PHE A 97 26.78 -3.59 -23.87
N GLN A 98 26.79 -4.55 -24.82
CA GLN A 98 25.54 -5.08 -25.36
C GLN A 98 24.78 -5.69 -24.18
N VAL A 99 24.14 -4.82 -23.40
CA VAL A 99 23.19 -5.19 -22.38
C VAL A 99 22.01 -5.76 -23.17
N PRO A 100 21.68 -7.06 -23.04
CA PRO A 100 20.50 -7.61 -23.68
C PRO A 100 19.29 -6.71 -23.35
N ASP A 101 18.51 -6.36 -24.37
CA ASP A 101 17.32 -5.50 -24.29
C ASP A 101 16.50 -5.62 -22.98
N PRO A 102 16.21 -6.81 -22.41
CA PRO A 102 15.47 -6.93 -21.15
C PRO A 102 16.10 -6.19 -19.95
N ILE A 103 17.43 -6.10 -19.85
CA ILE A 103 18.09 -5.46 -18.71
C ILE A 103 17.97 -3.94 -18.79
N ARG A 104 17.92 -3.34 -20.00
CA ARG A 104 17.66 -1.91 -20.16
C ARG A 104 16.26 -1.53 -19.68
N TYR A 105 15.25 -2.36 -19.99
CA TYR A 105 13.89 -2.17 -19.49
C TYR A 105 13.79 -2.45 -17.99
N LEU A 106 14.56 -3.43 -17.47
CA LEU A 106 14.65 -3.71 -16.04
C LEU A 106 15.22 -2.50 -15.28
N VAL A 107 16.32 -1.91 -15.76
CA VAL A 107 16.94 -0.73 -15.15
C VAL A 107 16.00 0.47 -15.24
N ALA A 108 15.35 0.69 -16.38
CA ALA A 108 14.34 1.74 -16.52
C ALA A 108 13.15 1.54 -15.56
N ALA A 109 12.66 0.31 -15.42
CA ALA A 109 11.57 -0.04 -14.49
C ALA A 109 12.00 0.15 -13.02
N LEU A 110 13.23 -0.21 -12.67
CA LEU A 110 13.79 0.00 -11.32
C LEU A 110 13.97 1.49 -11.00
N VAL A 111 14.42 2.29 -11.97
CA VAL A 111 14.53 3.75 -11.80
C VAL A 111 13.15 4.39 -11.66
N LEU A 112 12.17 3.97 -12.47
CA LEU A 112 10.76 4.41 -12.36
C LEU A 112 10.16 4.04 -11.01
N LEU A 113 10.38 2.80 -10.55
CA LEU A 113 9.92 2.32 -9.25
C LEU A 113 10.58 3.11 -8.09
N ALA A 114 11.88 3.39 -8.18
CA ALA A 114 12.60 4.20 -7.21
C ALA A 114 12.07 5.64 -7.16
N LEU A 115 11.82 6.26 -8.32
CA LEU A 115 11.21 7.59 -8.40
C LEU A 115 9.79 7.60 -7.83
N PHE A 116 8.97 6.60 -8.16
CA PHE A 116 7.60 6.46 -7.67
C PHE A 116 7.58 6.30 -6.15
N THR A 117 8.40 5.41 -5.61
CA THR A 117 8.48 5.18 -4.15
C THR A 117 9.02 6.40 -3.41
N LEU A 118 9.99 7.13 -3.98
CA LEU A 118 10.52 8.35 -3.38
C LEU A 118 9.49 9.49 -3.41
N LEU A 119 8.73 9.62 -4.49
CA LEU A 119 7.63 10.59 -4.61
C LEU A 119 6.51 10.28 -3.62
N THR A 120 6.05 9.04 -3.54
CA THR A 120 5.04 8.59 -2.57
C THR A 120 5.53 8.83 -1.15
N LYS A 121 6.76 8.40 -0.82
CA LYS A 121 7.32 8.61 0.52
C LYS A 121 7.46 10.09 0.86
N PHE A 122 7.81 10.95 -0.09
CA PHE A 122 7.93 12.39 0.12
C PHE A 122 6.56 13.06 0.36
N VAL A 123 5.55 12.71 -0.44
CA VAL A 123 4.18 13.22 -0.31
C VAL A 123 3.55 12.78 1.01
N PHE A 124 3.67 11.50 1.36
CA PHE A 124 3.10 10.95 2.60
C PHE A 124 3.86 11.43 3.85
N ARG A 125 5.18 11.63 3.78
CA ARG A 125 5.98 12.16 4.90
C ARG A 125 5.68 13.64 5.19
N ARG A 126 5.29 14.42 4.17
CA ARG A 126 4.85 15.81 4.37
C ARG A 126 3.46 15.88 4.98
N ARG A 127 2.53 15.00 4.57
CA ARG A 127 1.17 14.90 5.16
C ARG A 127 1.16 14.45 6.61
N ARG A 128 2.12 13.61 7.04
CA ARG A 128 2.24 13.21 8.46
C ARG A 128 2.75 14.31 9.40
N ARG A 129 3.37 15.38 8.89
CA ARG A 129 3.79 16.51 9.74
C ARG A 129 2.68 17.53 10.03
N GLU A 130 1.56 17.48 9.29
CA GLU A 130 0.43 18.38 9.48
C GLU A 130 -0.78 17.71 10.17
N ARG A 131 -0.75 16.39 10.42
CA ARG A 131 -1.83 15.64 11.08
C ARG A 131 -1.54 15.32 12.55
N VAL A 132 -1.05 16.31 13.30
CA VAL A 132 -1.08 16.29 14.77
C VAL A 132 -1.89 17.47 15.24
N ALA A 133 -3.18 17.45 14.91
CA ALA A 133 -4.28 18.12 15.58
C ALA A 133 -5.55 17.74 14.83
N VAL A 134 -6.62 17.48 15.57
CA VAL A 134 -7.96 17.12 15.09
C VAL A 134 -8.16 15.62 14.85
N GLU A 135 -8.47 14.99 15.97
CA GLU A 135 -9.29 13.80 16.12
C GLU A 135 -10.69 14.09 15.60
N GLU A 136 -11.09 13.48 14.48
CA GLU A 136 -12.50 13.31 14.09
C GLU A 136 -12.63 12.18 13.05
N GLU A 137 -13.54 11.26 13.35
CA GLU A 137 -13.96 10.12 12.55
C GLU A 137 -14.37 10.53 11.13
N ARG A 138 -13.70 9.97 10.12
CA ARG A 138 -14.34 9.64 8.83
C ARG A 138 -13.75 8.35 8.29
N GLU A 139 -14.57 7.31 8.36
CA GLU A 139 -14.42 6.01 7.75
C GLU A 139 -14.41 6.16 6.22
N SER A 140 -13.23 6.36 5.63
CA SER A 140 -13.04 6.25 4.18
C SER A 140 -12.78 4.79 3.84
N ILE A 141 -13.85 4.11 3.46
CA ILE A 141 -13.86 2.78 2.82
C ILE A 141 -12.98 2.88 1.56
N LEU A 142 -11.88 2.13 1.52
CA LEU A 142 -10.76 2.20 0.56
C LEU A 142 -9.59 3.12 0.96
N ASP A 143 -9.02 2.89 2.14
CA ASP A 143 -7.69 3.41 2.46
C ASP A 143 -6.60 2.53 1.82
N TRP A 144 -5.96 3.05 0.78
CA TRP A 144 -4.81 2.39 0.12
C TRP A 144 -3.60 2.26 1.05
N ASP A 145 -3.53 3.04 2.14
CA ASP A 145 -2.50 2.90 3.17
C ASP A 145 -2.67 1.62 4.01
N ASP A 146 -3.89 1.11 4.20
CA ASP A 146 -4.13 -0.17 4.91
C ASP A 146 -3.75 -1.39 4.05
N LEU A 147 -3.93 -1.30 2.73
CA LEU A 147 -3.51 -2.36 1.80
C LEU A 147 -1.99 -2.41 1.64
N LEU A 148 -1.32 -1.26 1.49
CA LEU A 148 0.15 -1.20 1.44
C LEU A 148 0.78 -1.41 2.82
N GLY A 149 0.10 -1.00 3.88
CA GLY A 149 0.46 -1.25 5.27
C GLY A 149 0.41 -2.73 5.61
N SER A 150 -0.63 -3.46 5.19
CA SER A 150 -0.75 -4.91 5.40
C SER A 150 0.22 -5.72 4.52
N LEU A 151 0.54 -5.28 3.30
CA LEU A 151 1.59 -5.88 2.47
C LEU A 151 2.99 -5.65 3.05
N GLY A 152 3.27 -4.42 3.51
CA GLY A 152 4.51 -4.08 4.19
C GLY A 152 4.66 -4.79 5.53
N ALA A 153 3.56 -4.99 6.27
CA ALA A 153 3.53 -5.76 7.50
C ALA A 153 3.73 -7.26 7.26
N ARG A 154 3.16 -7.83 6.17
CA ARG A 154 3.40 -9.23 5.76
C ARG A 154 4.83 -9.48 5.27
N LEU A 155 5.41 -8.55 4.54
CA LEU A 155 6.82 -8.62 4.16
C LEU A 155 7.72 -8.46 5.39
N ARG A 156 7.37 -7.57 6.32
CA ARG A 156 8.11 -7.40 7.57
C ARG A 156 7.95 -8.60 8.52
N SER A 157 6.80 -9.27 8.53
CA SER A 157 6.57 -10.50 9.32
C SER A 157 7.30 -11.72 8.76
N LEU A 158 7.67 -11.73 7.48
CA LEU A 158 8.56 -12.74 6.90
C LEU A 158 10.01 -12.57 7.39
N PHE A 159 10.41 -11.36 7.79
CA PHE A 159 11.75 -11.05 8.30
C PHE A 159 11.83 -10.87 9.81
N ARG A 160 10.69 -10.65 10.49
CA ARG A 160 10.62 -10.49 11.93
C ARG A 160 10.05 -11.76 12.54
N ARG A 161 10.96 -12.66 12.92
CA ARG A 161 10.68 -13.86 13.72
C ARG A 161 10.53 -13.48 15.19
N ASP A 162 9.73 -12.44 15.46
CA ASP A 162 9.32 -12.07 16.80
C ASP A 162 7.86 -12.46 16.96
N SER A 163 7.68 -13.45 17.83
CA SER A 163 6.41 -13.94 18.35
C SER A 163 5.67 -12.83 19.10
N GLU A 164 5.12 -11.84 18.41
CA GLU A 164 3.91 -11.19 18.90
C GLU A 164 2.78 -12.19 18.65
N GLU A 165 2.44 -12.96 19.69
CA GLU A 165 1.23 -13.76 19.69
C GLU A 165 0.08 -12.86 19.23
N PRO A 166 -0.68 -13.27 18.20
CA PRO A 166 -1.85 -12.54 17.77
C PRO A 166 -2.73 -12.30 19.01
N ALA A 167 -2.94 -11.04 19.36
CA ALA A 167 -3.75 -10.66 20.51
C ALA A 167 -5.06 -11.45 20.47
N ASP A 168 -5.30 -12.29 21.48
CA ASP A 168 -6.42 -13.21 21.48
C ASP A 168 -7.73 -12.41 21.37
N PRO A 169 -8.49 -12.55 20.27
CA PRO A 169 -9.70 -11.76 20.06
C PRO A 169 -10.79 -12.05 21.10
N LEU A 170 -10.65 -13.13 21.90
CA LEU A 170 -11.57 -13.48 22.98
C LEU A 170 -11.08 -13.05 24.37
N ALA A 171 -9.91 -12.42 24.49
CA ALA A 171 -9.32 -12.03 25.78
C ALA A 171 -10.25 -11.15 26.62
N HIS A 172 -10.97 -10.21 25.98
CA HIS A 172 -11.93 -9.33 26.65
C HIS A 172 -13.14 -10.08 27.26
N LEU A 173 -13.50 -11.26 26.72
CA LEU A 173 -14.60 -12.09 27.23
C LEU A 173 -14.12 -13.08 28.28
N ARG A 174 -12.88 -13.57 28.19
CA ARG A 174 -12.30 -14.53 29.16
C ARG A 174 -12.13 -13.95 30.56
N GLY A 175 -12.04 -12.63 30.69
CA GLY A 175 -11.94 -11.95 31.99
C GLY A 175 -13.24 -11.94 32.81
N ASP A 176 -14.40 -12.23 32.20
CA ASP A 176 -15.69 -12.23 32.88
C ASP A 176 -16.32 -13.64 32.89
N PRO A 177 -16.50 -14.27 34.07
CA PRO A 177 -17.09 -15.60 34.21
C PRO A 177 -18.50 -15.74 33.60
N ARG A 178 -19.25 -14.65 33.42
CA ARG A 178 -20.58 -14.68 32.80
C ARG A 178 -20.49 -15.15 31.35
N TRP A 179 -19.43 -14.78 30.64
CA TRP A 179 -19.25 -15.04 29.22
C TRP A 179 -18.53 -16.36 28.91
N GLN A 180 -18.21 -17.16 29.92
CA GLN A 180 -17.44 -18.41 29.75
C GLN A 180 -18.04 -19.36 28.69
N TYR A 181 -19.38 -19.47 28.64
CA TYR A 181 -20.08 -20.33 27.68
C TYR A 181 -20.10 -19.71 26.28
N THR A 182 -20.23 -18.39 26.18
CA THR A 182 -20.08 -17.66 24.92
C THR A 182 -18.68 -17.85 24.33
N VAL A 183 -17.64 -17.79 25.17
CA VAL A 183 -16.25 -18.07 24.77
C VAL A 183 -16.12 -19.50 24.26
N ALA A 184 -16.65 -20.48 24.98
CA ALA A 184 -16.60 -21.89 24.57
C ALA A 184 -17.24 -22.14 23.19
N ILE A 185 -18.41 -21.53 22.92
CA ILE A 185 -19.08 -21.63 21.61
C ILE A 185 -18.20 -21.00 20.51
N ARG A 186 -17.64 -19.81 20.75
CA ARG A 186 -16.79 -19.12 19.77
C ARG A 186 -15.49 -19.87 19.49
N GLU A 187 -14.92 -20.53 20.50
CA GLU A 187 -13.75 -21.41 20.33
C GLU A 187 -14.09 -22.65 19.51
N ALA A 188 -15.24 -23.28 19.77
CA ALA A 188 -15.71 -24.41 18.98
C ALA A 188 -15.91 -24.02 17.50
N TRP A 189 -16.47 -22.85 17.24
CA TRP A 189 -16.58 -22.29 15.89
C TRP A 189 -15.22 -22.04 15.23
N ARG A 190 -14.25 -21.47 15.97
CA ARG A 190 -12.88 -21.27 15.45
C ARG A 190 -12.23 -22.60 15.06
N ARG A 191 -12.44 -23.67 15.83
CA ARG A 191 -11.95 -25.02 15.46
C ARG A 191 -12.58 -25.50 14.15
N LEU A 192 -13.87 -25.24 13.94
CA LEU A 192 -14.52 -25.52 12.66
C LEU A 192 -13.93 -24.71 11.50
N GLU A 193 -13.70 -23.41 11.67
CA GLU A 193 -13.06 -22.57 10.64
C GLU A 193 -11.64 -23.04 10.30
N HIS A 194 -10.85 -23.40 11.33
CA HIS A 194 -9.52 -23.97 11.15
C HIS A 194 -9.57 -25.31 10.41
N ARG A 195 -10.54 -26.18 10.74
CA ARG A 195 -10.74 -27.44 10.04
C ARG A 195 -11.13 -27.22 8.59
N GLY A 196 -12.07 -26.31 8.34
CA GLY A 196 -12.48 -25.96 6.98
C GLY A 196 -11.34 -25.40 6.16
N ALA A 197 -10.48 -24.56 6.74
CA ALA A 197 -9.25 -24.10 6.10
C ALA A 197 -8.33 -25.28 5.71
N ALA A 198 -8.14 -26.26 6.59
CA ALA A 198 -7.37 -27.47 6.29
C ALA A 198 -8.00 -28.33 5.17
N LEU A 199 -9.32 -28.28 4.99
CA LEU A 199 -10.05 -28.93 3.90
C LEU A 199 -10.09 -28.08 2.60
N GLY A 200 -9.33 -26.99 2.53
CA GLY A 200 -9.29 -26.08 1.39
C GLY A 200 -10.52 -25.15 1.27
N ARG A 201 -11.32 -25.04 2.32
CA ARG A 201 -12.49 -24.16 2.42
C ARG A 201 -12.47 -23.34 3.71
N GLY A 202 -11.52 -22.43 3.83
CA GLY A 202 -11.52 -21.41 4.88
C GLY A 202 -12.64 -20.40 4.66
N ARG A 203 -13.16 -19.81 5.74
CA ARG A 203 -14.14 -18.72 5.69
C ARG A 203 -13.48 -17.44 5.16
N ARG A 204 -14.15 -16.70 4.27
CA ARG A 204 -13.64 -15.42 3.76
C ARG A 204 -13.86 -14.29 4.78
N PRO A 205 -13.05 -13.22 4.79
CA PRO A 205 -13.19 -12.15 5.77
C PRO A 205 -14.58 -11.48 5.81
N ALA A 206 -15.19 -11.27 4.64
CA ALA A 206 -16.51 -10.63 4.52
C ALA A 206 -17.69 -11.64 4.54
N GLU A 207 -17.41 -12.93 4.63
CA GLU A 207 -18.43 -13.97 4.58
C GLU A 207 -19.04 -14.17 5.97
N THR A 208 -20.37 -14.23 6.06
CA THR A 208 -21.07 -14.49 7.33
C THR A 208 -21.02 -15.98 7.69
N ALA A 209 -21.38 -16.33 8.93
CA ALA A 209 -21.42 -17.73 9.35
C ALA A 209 -22.46 -18.55 8.55
N ASP A 210 -23.61 -17.94 8.26
CA ASP A 210 -24.68 -18.54 7.45
C ASP A 210 -24.26 -18.76 5.99
N GLU A 211 -23.51 -17.82 5.40
CA GLU A 211 -22.96 -17.95 4.05
C GLU A 211 -21.84 -18.99 3.98
N TYR A 212 -21.05 -19.11 5.05
CA TYR A 212 -19.97 -20.10 5.14
C TYR A 212 -20.51 -21.54 5.22
N ARG A 213 -21.59 -21.75 5.97
CA ARG A 213 -22.24 -23.04 6.24
C ARG A 213 -22.37 -23.96 5.01
N PRO A 214 -23.05 -23.58 3.90
CA PRO A 214 -23.21 -24.48 2.76
C PRO A 214 -21.87 -24.91 2.15
N GLY A 215 -20.89 -24.02 2.13
CA GLY A 215 -19.57 -24.31 1.56
C GLY A 215 -18.76 -25.31 2.40
N ILE A 216 -18.82 -25.21 3.73
CA ILE A 216 -18.13 -26.16 4.62
C ILE A 216 -18.90 -27.48 4.73
N SER A 217 -20.24 -27.45 4.77
CA SER A 217 -21.07 -28.65 4.77
C SER A 217 -20.91 -29.49 3.49
N ALA A 218 -20.57 -28.89 2.35
CA ALA A 218 -20.27 -29.63 1.12
C ALA A 218 -18.87 -30.28 1.11
N ARG A 219 -17.95 -29.79 1.95
CA ARG A 219 -16.59 -30.35 2.11
C ARG A 219 -16.51 -31.41 3.18
N LEU A 220 -17.39 -31.33 4.15
CA LEU A 220 -17.65 -32.38 5.12
C LEU A 220 -18.64 -33.36 4.47
N ASP A 221 -18.44 -34.66 4.60
CA ASP A 221 -19.26 -35.67 3.92
C ASP A 221 -20.78 -35.43 4.14
N PRO A 222 -21.62 -35.35 3.08
CA PRO A 222 -23.05 -35.12 3.22
C PRO A 222 -23.72 -36.21 4.06
N GLY A 223 -24.27 -35.82 5.21
CA GLY A 223 -24.88 -36.74 6.17
C GLY A 223 -25.03 -36.12 7.56
N PRO A 224 -24.80 -36.88 8.65
CA PRO A 224 -24.94 -36.40 10.04
C PRO A 224 -24.13 -35.13 10.37
N THR A 225 -23.09 -34.87 9.58
CA THR A 225 -22.23 -33.70 9.71
C THR A 225 -22.95 -32.40 9.32
N SER A 226 -23.92 -32.45 8.40
CA SER A 226 -24.65 -31.26 7.96
C SER A 226 -25.51 -30.65 9.08
N ASP A 227 -26.19 -31.51 9.85
CA ASP A 227 -27.01 -31.08 10.99
C ASP A 227 -26.15 -30.54 12.13
N ALA A 228 -24.98 -31.17 12.35
CA ALA A 228 -24.00 -30.70 13.31
C ALA A 228 -23.42 -29.32 12.92
N VAL A 229 -23.07 -29.10 11.65
CA VAL A 229 -22.62 -27.79 11.17
C VAL A 229 -23.72 -26.74 11.31
N THR A 230 -24.98 -27.10 11.03
CA THR A 230 -26.12 -26.20 11.20
C THR A 230 -26.28 -25.79 12.65
N THR A 231 -26.33 -26.75 13.57
CA THR A 231 -26.40 -26.51 15.02
C THR A 231 -25.26 -25.62 15.49
N MET A 232 -24.03 -25.92 15.06
CA MET A 232 -22.85 -25.13 15.41
C MET A 232 -22.95 -23.68 14.90
N THR A 233 -23.42 -23.48 13.67
CA THR A 233 -23.59 -22.17 13.05
C THR A 233 -24.62 -21.34 13.81
N ASP A 234 -25.76 -21.93 14.15
CA ASP A 234 -26.83 -21.25 14.85
C ASP A 234 -26.39 -20.82 16.25
N ARG A 235 -25.74 -21.73 17.01
CA ARG A 235 -25.19 -21.41 18.33
C ARG A 235 -24.14 -20.31 18.29
N TYR A 236 -23.26 -20.33 17.28
CA TYR A 236 -22.28 -19.27 17.10
C TYR A 236 -22.92 -17.92 16.77
N ARG A 237 -23.92 -17.90 15.87
CA ARG A 237 -24.65 -16.69 15.51
C ARG A 237 -25.30 -16.07 16.76
N ASP A 238 -26.02 -16.88 17.52
CA ASP A 238 -26.70 -16.41 18.72
C ASP A 238 -25.68 -15.88 19.75
N ALA A 239 -24.60 -16.63 20.01
CA ALA A 239 -23.50 -16.20 20.90
C ALA A 239 -22.73 -14.96 20.40
N ARG A 240 -22.82 -14.62 19.10
CA ARG A 240 -22.17 -13.44 18.52
C ARG A 240 -23.07 -12.20 18.58
N TYR A 241 -24.37 -12.35 18.36
CA TYR A 241 -25.27 -11.24 18.10
C TYR A 241 -26.37 -11.03 19.15
N SER A 242 -26.60 -11.97 20.08
CA SER A 242 -27.68 -11.83 21.09
C SER A 242 -27.45 -10.70 22.10
N GLY A 243 -26.18 -10.31 22.34
CA GLY A 243 -25.82 -9.37 23.41
C GLY A 243 -25.97 -9.94 24.83
N GLU A 244 -26.44 -11.19 24.96
CA GLU A 244 -26.64 -11.89 26.23
C GLU A 244 -25.63 -13.04 26.40
N PRO A 245 -25.17 -13.33 27.63
CA PRO A 245 -24.30 -14.48 27.87
C PRO A 245 -24.99 -15.81 27.54
N ALA A 246 -24.30 -16.70 26.84
CA ALA A 246 -24.83 -18.00 26.48
C ALA A 246 -24.98 -18.91 27.71
N SER A 247 -25.90 -19.88 27.65
CA SER A 247 -26.06 -20.86 28.71
C SER A 247 -25.07 -22.02 28.56
N LYS A 248 -24.91 -22.79 29.64
CA LYS A 248 -24.13 -24.04 29.61
C LYS A 248 -24.67 -25.02 28.58
N GLU A 249 -26.00 -25.14 28.48
CA GLU A 249 -26.66 -26.05 27.54
C GLU A 249 -26.30 -25.68 26.09
N ASP A 250 -26.23 -24.39 25.76
CA ASP A 250 -25.85 -23.91 24.43
C ASP A 250 -24.40 -24.27 24.09
N ALA A 251 -23.50 -24.09 25.06
CA ALA A 251 -22.09 -24.47 24.90
C ALA A 251 -21.91 -25.99 24.76
N ASP A 252 -22.63 -26.78 25.54
CA ASP A 252 -22.60 -28.23 25.46
C ASP A 252 -23.15 -28.73 24.12
N GLN A 253 -24.17 -28.08 23.56
CA GLN A 253 -24.69 -28.37 22.22
C GLN A 253 -23.67 -28.05 21.11
N ALA A 254 -23.02 -26.89 21.18
CA ALA A 254 -21.95 -26.54 20.25
C ALA A 254 -20.79 -27.55 20.35
N GLU A 255 -20.34 -27.89 21.55
CA GLU A 255 -19.26 -28.86 21.75
C GLU A 255 -19.61 -30.26 21.23
N ARG A 256 -20.85 -30.74 21.44
CA ARG A 256 -21.33 -32.01 20.85
C ARG A 256 -21.31 -31.96 19.33
N ALA A 257 -21.80 -30.87 18.73
CA ALA A 257 -21.77 -30.69 17.28
C ALA A 257 -20.34 -30.70 16.73
N TRP A 258 -19.40 -30.03 17.41
CA TRP A 258 -17.98 -30.07 17.04
C TRP A 258 -17.41 -31.50 17.06
N ARG A 259 -17.67 -32.26 18.13
CA ARG A 259 -17.19 -33.65 18.25
C ARG A 259 -17.73 -34.55 17.14
N THR A 260 -19.00 -34.39 16.76
CA THR A 260 -19.58 -35.12 15.62
C THR A 260 -18.83 -34.80 14.32
N ILE A 261 -18.52 -33.53 14.08
CA ILE A 261 -17.76 -33.08 12.90
C ILE A 261 -16.33 -33.65 12.92
N ASP A 262 -15.66 -33.62 14.06
CA ASP A 262 -14.28 -34.08 14.21
C ASP A 262 -14.14 -35.60 14.07
N GLN A 263 -15.00 -36.37 14.74
CA GLN A 263 -14.96 -37.84 14.75
C GLN A 263 -15.27 -38.45 13.38
N LEU A 264 -16.28 -37.94 12.67
CA LEU A 264 -16.67 -38.49 11.37
C LEU A 264 -15.59 -38.25 10.33
N ASN A 265 -14.90 -37.11 10.40
CA ASN A 265 -13.85 -36.76 9.45
C ASN A 265 -12.55 -37.57 9.66
N GLN A 266 -12.21 -37.90 10.91
CA GLN A 266 -11.05 -38.77 11.22
C GLN A 266 -11.21 -40.20 10.70
N ARG A 267 -12.44 -40.68 10.45
CA ARG A 267 -12.69 -42.02 9.88
C ARG A 267 -12.45 -42.11 8.38
N HIS A 268 -12.30 -40.97 7.69
CA HIS A 268 -12.15 -40.89 6.24
C HIS A 268 -10.75 -40.41 5.79
N GLN A 269 -9.82 -40.21 6.74
CA GLN A 269 -8.39 -40.01 6.47
C GLN A 269 -7.64 -41.34 6.60
#